data_AF-A0AAV9ET17-F1
#
_entry.id   AF-A0AAV9ET17-F1
#
_cell.length_a   1.000
_cell.length_b   1.000
_cell.length_c   1.000
_cell.angle_alpha   90.00
_cell.angle_beta   90.00
_cell.angle_gamma   90.00
#
_symmetry.space_group_name_H-M   'P 1'
#
loop_
_entity.id
_entity.type
_entity.pdbx_description
1 polymer ?
#
loop_
_entity_poly.entity_id
_entity_poly.type
_entity_poly.pdbx_seq_one_letter_code
_entity_poly.pdbx_strand_id
1 'polypeptide(L)' 'MKEFVAEIISMGQLRHRNIVQLLGYCRRRKGELLLVYEYMPNSSLDKFLFGGNNQLLNWSQREGYNG' A
#
# COMPACT_ATOMS: atom_id res chain seq x y z
N MET A 1 11.70 -2.84 -15.40
CA MET A 1 10.60 -3.51 -16.16
C MET A 1 10.19 -4.82 -15.52
N LYS A 2 11.14 -5.72 -15.18
CA LYS A 2 10.83 -7.00 -14.51
C LYS A 2 10.02 -6.82 -13.22
N GLU A 3 10.43 -5.93 -12.31
CA GLU A 3 9.72 -5.70 -11.03
C GLU A 3 8.34 -5.11 -11.27
N PHE A 4 8.23 -4.10 -12.13
CA PHE A 4 6.95 -3.48 -12.50
C PHE A 4 5.94 -4.51 -13.04
N VAL A 5 6.39 -5.40 -13.93
CA VAL A 5 5.53 -6.47 -14.48
C VAL A 5 5.19 -7.50 -13.39
N ALA A 6 6.15 -7.88 -12.56
CA ALA A 6 5.92 -8.83 -11.47
C ALA A 6 4.87 -8.30 -10.47
N GLU A 7 4.92 -7.00 -10.16
CA GLU A 7 3.97 -6.35 -9.27
C GLU A 7 2.57 -6.29 -9.89
N ILE A 8 2.44 -5.93 -11.17
CA ILE A 8 1.14 -5.94 -11.86
C ILE A 8 0.50 -7.34 -11.85
N ILE A 9 1.29 -8.37 -12.17
CA ILE A 9 0.78 -9.75 -12.23
C ILE A 9 0.35 -10.21 -10.83
N SER A 10 1.20 -10.00 -9.83
CA SER A 10 0.96 -10.49 -8.48
C SER A 10 -0.18 -9.71 -7.81
N MET A 11 -0.11 -8.38 -7.82
CA MET A 11 -1.06 -7.50 -7.12
C MET A 11 -2.38 -7.34 -7.87
N GLY A 12 -2.40 -7.52 -9.20
CA GLY A 12 -3.63 -7.46 -10.00
C GLY A 12 -4.60 -8.63 -9.72
N GLN A 13 -4.07 -9.77 -9.28
CA GLN A 13 -4.88 -10.96 -8.97
C GLN A 13 -5.21 -11.10 -7.47
N LEU A 14 -4.43 -10.46 -6.60
CA LEU A 14 -4.64 -10.52 -5.16
C LEU A 14 -5.79 -9.60 -4.74
N ARG A 15 -6.83 -10.22 -4.14
CA ARG A 15 -7.94 -9.50 -3.50
C ARG A 15 -8.06 -9.98 -2.06
N HIS A 16 -7.64 -9.14 -1.12
CA HIS A 16 -7.70 -9.47 0.30
C HIS A 16 -7.87 -8.21 1.14
N ARG A 17 -8.65 -8.29 2.23
CA ARG A 17 -8.98 -7.14 3.10
C ARG A 17 -7.78 -6.40 3.71
N ASN A 18 -6.62 -7.06 3.81
CA ASN A 18 -5.40 -6.49 4.41
C ASN A 18 -4.32 -6.19 3.36
N ILE A 19 -4.64 -6.24 2.07
CA ILE A 19 -3.72 -5.92 0.97
C ILE A 19 -4.36 -4.78 0.17
N VAL A 20 -3.61 -3.69 -0.03
CA VAL A 20 -4.11 -2.55 -0.81
C VAL A 20 -4.28 -2.98 -2.26
N GLN A 21 -5.49 -2.79 -2.80
CA GLN A 21 -5.81 -3.24 -4.14
C GLN A 21 -5.10 -2.40 -5.20
N LEU A 22 -4.43 -3.08 -6.14
CA LEU A 22 -4.00 -2.45 -7.39
C LEU A 22 -5.22 -2.24 -8.29
N LEU A 23 -5.50 -0.98 -8.63
CA LEU A 23 -6.60 -0.57 -9.50
C LEU A 23 -6.19 -0.57 -10.98
N GLY A 24 -4.91 -0.32 -11.27
CA GLY A 24 -4.40 -0.31 -12.63
C GLY A 24 -2.96 0.18 -12.73
N TYR A 25 -2.51 0.37 -13.95
CA TYR A 25 -1.16 0.87 -14.25
C TYR A 25 -1.17 1.72 -15.51
N CYS A 26 -0.17 2.59 -15.65
CA CYS A 26 0.07 3.34 -16.88
C CYS A 26 1.51 3.14 -17.32
N ARG A 27 1.70 2.89 -18.62
CA ARG A 27 3.01 2.85 -19.26
C ARG A 27 3.04 3.91 -20.36
N ARG A 28 3.89 4.92 -20.21
CA ARG A 28 4.00 6.02 -21.19
C ARG A 28 5.21 5.83 -22.10
N ARG A 29 5.14 6.46 -23.28
CA ARG A 29 6.19 6.36 -24.32
C ARG A 29 7.58 6.83 -23.87
N LYS A 30 7.64 7.71 -22.87
CA LYS A 30 8.90 8.25 -22.33
C LYS A 30 9.56 7.36 -21.26
N GLY A 31 9.07 6.13 -21.06
CA GLY A 31 9.61 5.21 -20.05
C GLY A 31 9.04 5.41 -18.64
N GLU A 32 8.11 6.34 -18.44
CA GLU A 32 7.39 6.50 -17.18
C GLU A 32 6.47 5.28 -16.94
N LEU A 33 6.61 4.68 -15.77
CA LEU A 33 5.83 3.55 -15.29
C LEU A 33 5.08 3.99 -14.03
N LEU A 34 3.75 3.92 -14.04
CA LEU A 34 2.91 4.32 -12.92
C LEU A 34 2.04 3.14 -12.49
N LEU A 35 1.89 2.97 -11.18
CA LEU A 35 0.94 2.06 -10.56
C LEU A 35 -0.15 2.88 -9.89
N VAL A 36 -1.39 2.41 -9.98
CA VAL A 36 -2.56 3.07 -9.42
C VAL A 36 -3.15 2.12 -8.38
N TYR A 37 -3.09 2.53 -7.11
CA TYR A 37 -3.61 1.78 -5.96
C TYR A 37 -4.83 2.49 -5.37
N GLU A 38 -5.63 1.75 -4.59
CA GLU A 38 -6.58 2.37 -3.67
C GLU A 38 -5.88 3.33 -2.71
N TYR A 39 -6.53 4.45 -2.43
CA TYR A 39 -5.97 5.47 -1.55
C TYR A 39 -6.05 5.04 -0.08
N MET A 40 -4.92 5.07 0.62
CA MET A 40 -4.82 4.79 2.04
C MET A 40 -4.73 6.10 2.84
N PRO A 41 -5.81 6.55 3.49
CA PRO A 41 -5.87 7.88 4.12
C PRO A 41 -4.93 8.03 5.32
N ASN A 42 -4.64 6.92 6.01
CA ASN A 42 -3.80 6.95 7.19
C ASN A 42 -2.30 6.90 6.88
N SER A 43 -1.90 6.95 5.60
CA SER A 43 -0.50 6.79 5.20
C SER A 43 0.09 5.43 5.61
N SER A 44 1.38 5.26 5.36
CA SER A 44 2.17 4.09 5.71
C SER A 44 2.40 3.91 7.21
N LEU A 45 2.52 2.65 7.63
CA LEU A 45 2.70 2.25 9.04
C LEU A 45 4.00 2.78 9.66
N ASP A 46 5.07 2.93 8.88
CA ASP A 46 6.36 3.43 9.36
C ASP A 46 6.25 4.82 10.00
N LYS A 47 5.32 5.65 9.53
CA LYS A 47 5.09 6.98 10.12
C LYS A 47 4.58 6.89 11.56
N PHE A 48 3.76 5.88 11.88
CA PHE A 48 3.26 5.66 13.24
C PHE A 48 4.28 4.97 14.14
N LEU A 49 5.22 4.22 13.55
CA LEU A 49 6.24 3.48 14.30
C LEU A 49 7.50 4.31 14.57
N PHE A 50 7.91 5.14 13.60
CA PHE A 50 9.21 5.82 13.61
C PHE A 50 9.13 7.31 13.33
N GLY A 51 7.95 7.84 12.98
CA GLY A 51 7.79 9.21 12.49
C GLY A 51 7.88 10.33 13.52
N GLY A 52 8.20 10.04 14.80
CA GLY A 52 8.42 11.05 15.85
C GLY A 52 7.22 11.91 16.25
N ASN A 53 6.12 11.84 15.51
CA ASN A 53 4.87 12.54 15.80
C ASN A 53 4.10 11.74 16.87
N ASN A 54 3.44 12.45 17.80
CA ASN A 54 2.66 11.92 18.94
C ASN A 54 1.45 11.02 18.57
N GLN A 55 1.39 10.47 17.37
CA GLN A 55 0.39 9.50 16.91
C GLN A 55 0.90 8.06 17.07
N LEU A 56 1.46 7.72 18.22
CA LEU A 56 1.85 6.34 18.51
C LEU A 56 0.60 5.47 18.62
N LEU A 57 0.57 4.35 17.88
CA LEU A 57 -0.50 3.36 18.01
C LEU A 57 -0.50 2.78 19.42
N ASN A 58 -1.67 2.79 20.07
CA ASN A 58 -1.86 2.10 21.35
C ASN A 58 -1.88 0.57 21.16
N TRP A 59 -1.84 -0.19 22.26
CA TRP A 59 -1.76 -1.65 22.19
C TRP A 59 -2.95 -2.30 21.49
N SER A 60 -4.18 -1.84 21.76
CA SER A 60 -5.38 -2.37 21.09
C SER A 60 -5.32 -2.20 19.57
N GLN A 61 -4.80 -1.06 19.09
CA GLN A 61 -4.61 -0.80 17.66
C GLN A 61 -3.51 -1.68 17.03
N ARG A 62 -2.50 -2.10 17.81
CA ARG A 62 -1.41 -2.97 17.33
C ARG A 62 -1.85 -4.43 17.17
N GLU A 63 -2.75 -4.90 18.03
CA GLU A 63 -3.25 -6.28 17.99
C GLU A 63 -4.31 -6.50 16.90
N GLY A 64 -4.78 -5.44 16.23
CA GLY A 64 -5.79 -5.53 15.18
C GLY A 64 -7.18 -5.91 15.69
N TYR A 65 -7.36 -6.02 17.01
CA TYR A 65 -8.64 -6.19 17.68
C TYR A 65 -9.30 -4.83 17.85
N ASN A 66 -10.10 -4.44 16.87
CA ASN A 66 -11.24 -3.59 17.14
C ASN A 66 -12.38 -4.55 17.53
N GLY A 67 -12.91 -4.39 18.74
CA GLY A 67 -14.06 -5.18 19.21
C GLY A 67 -15.20 -5.22 18.20
#